data_AF-A0A424NS26-F1
#
_entry.id   AF-A0A424NS26-F1
#
_cell.length_a   1.000
_cell.length_b   1.000
_cell.length_c   1.000
_cell.angle_alpha   90.00
_cell.angle_beta   90.00
_cell.angle_gamma   90.00
#
_symmetry.space_group_name_H-M   'P 1'
#
loop_
_entity.id
_entity.type
_entity.pdbx_description
1 polymer ?
#
loop_
_entity_poly.entity_id
_entity_poly.type
_entity_poly.pdbx_seq_one_letter_code
_entity_poly.pdbx_strand_id
1 'polypeptide(L)' 'MKIFVVNQNGAERVVRLIIACLLIPAYFIIESNLYTLSLSIIGGIALYNSISGNCVIYRIFGVNTCKVK' A
#
# COMPACT_ATOMS: atom_id res chain seq x y z
N MET A 1 9.79 -20.97 0.36
CA MET A 1 8.63 -20.07 0.13
C MET A 1 9.11 -18.85 -0.64
N LYS A 2 8.50 -18.47 -1.76
CA LYS A 2 8.88 -17.22 -2.46
C LYS A 2 8.55 -16.04 -1.55
N ILE A 3 9.57 -15.29 -1.12
CA ILE A 3 9.46 -14.18 -0.17
C ILE A 3 8.85 -12.95 -0.87
N PHE A 4 9.13 -12.78 -2.17
CA PHE A 4 8.62 -11.68 -3.00
C PHE A 4 7.72 -12.24 -4.11
N VAL A 5 6.43 -12.37 -3.81
CA VAL A 5 5.41 -12.78 -4.80
C VAL A 5 4.66 -11.53 -5.23
N VAL A 6 4.73 -11.20 -6.52
CA VAL A 6 3.98 -10.08 -7.08
C VAL A 6 2.57 -10.56 -7.45
N ASN A 7 1.55 -9.92 -6.87
CA ASN A 7 0.14 -10.21 -7.15
C ASN A 7 -0.68 -8.98 -7.59
N GLN A 8 -0.02 -7.83 -7.69
CA GLN A 8 -0.62 -6.55 -8.09
C GLN A 8 -0.06 -6.02 -9.40
N ASN A 9 -0.96 -5.56 -10.28
CA ASN A 9 -0.59 -4.91 -11.53
C ASN A 9 0.08 -3.54 -11.29
N GLY A 10 0.80 -3.03 -12.29
CA GLY A 10 1.51 -1.75 -12.22
C GLY A 10 0.60 -0.57 -11.86
N ALA A 11 -0.61 -0.51 -12.42
CA ALA A 11 -1.56 0.56 -12.12
C ALA A 11 -1.96 0.59 -10.63
N GLU A 12 -2.26 -0.55 -10.02
CA GLU A 12 -2.62 -0.63 -8.60
C GLU A 12 -1.46 -0.23 -7.68
N ARG A 13 -0.22 -0.57 -8.08
CA ARG A 13 0.99 -0.14 -7.36
C ARG A 13 1.12 1.37 -7.39
N VAL A 14 0.96 2.01 -8.55
CA VAL A 14 1.04 3.47 -8.70
C VAL A 14 -0.03 4.16 -7.86
N VAL A 15 -1.28 3.67 -7.88
CA VAL A 15 -2.35 4.24 -7.04
C VAL A 15 -2.01 4.15 -5.55
N ARG A 16 -1.47 3.02 -5.07
CA ARG A 16 -1.04 2.88 -3.67
C ARG A 16 0.15 3.77 -3.32
N LEU A 17 1.07 3.99 -4.25
CA LEU A 17 2.17 4.94 -4.09
C LEU A 17 1.65 6.36 -3.88
N ILE A 18 0.72 6.80 -4.74
CA ILE A 18 0.10 8.14 -4.66
C ILE A 18 -0.61 8.30 -3.31
N ILE A 19 -1.43 7.30 -2.93
CA ILE A 19 -2.14 7.30 -1.65
C ILE A 19 -1.17 7.38 -0.47
N ALA A 20 -0.06 6.62 -0.51
CA ALA A 20 0.97 6.67 0.52
C ALA A 20 1.64 8.05 0.62
N CYS A 21 1.98 8.65 -0.52
CA CYS A 21 2.57 9.98 -0.57
C CYS A 21 1.65 11.07 -0.02
N LEU A 22 0.33 10.89 -0.06
CA LEU A 22 -0.65 11.82 0.53
C LEU A 22 -0.84 11.57 2.03
N LEU A 23 -0.93 10.30 2.45
CA LEU A 23 -1.25 9.91 3.83
C LEU A 23 -0.08 10.05 4.80
N ILE A 24 1.14 9.69 4.39
CA ILE A 24 2.33 9.72 5.26
C ILE A 24 2.61 11.13 5.80
N PRO A 25 2.64 12.20 4.97
CA PRO A 25 2.94 13.54 5.46
C PRO A 25 1.78 14.19 6.23
N ALA A 26 0.57 13.61 6.23
CA ALA A 26 -0.59 14.16 6.93
C ALA A 26 -0.33 14.36 8.45
N TYR A 27 0.48 13.50 9.07
CA TYR A 27 0.91 13.65 10.46
C TYR A 27 1.74 14.91 10.71
N PHE A 28 2.53 15.35 9.74
CA PHE A 28 3.43 16.50 9.88
C PHE A 28 2.80 17.83 9.46
N ILE A 29 1.82 17.81 8.55
CA ILE A 29 1.25 19.02 7.94
C ILE A 29 -0.03 19.50 8.65
N ILE A 30 -0.88 18.58 9.12
CA ILE A 30 -2.21 18.94 9.64
C ILE A 30 -2.14 19.21 11.14
N GLU A 31 -2.12 18.16 11.95
CA GLU A 31 -2.05 18.23 13.40
C GLU A 31 -1.58 16.87 13.93
N SER A 32 -0.65 16.86 14.87
CA SER A 32 -0.09 15.63 15.45
C SER A 32 -1.05 15.04 16.48
N ASN A 33 -1.95 14.16 16.05
CA ASN A 33 -2.88 13.45 16.92
C ASN A 33 -2.96 11.96 16.55
N LEU A 34 -3.70 11.17 17.34
CA LEU A 34 -3.85 9.74 17.10
C LEU A 34 -4.49 9.41 15.74
N TYR A 35 -5.35 10.30 15.24
CA TYR A 35 -5.99 10.13 13.94
C TYR A 35 -4.98 10.28 12.80
N THR A 36 -4.21 11.36 12.77
CA THR A 36 -3.20 11.59 11.72
C THR A 36 -2.04 10.60 11.79
N LEU A 37 -1.69 10.13 13.00
CA LEU A 37 -0.74 9.03 13.18
C LEU A 37 -1.27 7.74 12.56
N SER A 38 -2.54 7.41 12.78
CA SER A 38 -3.18 6.24 12.18
C SER A 38 -3.21 6.34 10.65
N LEU A 39 -3.51 7.51 10.09
CA LEU A 39 -3.44 7.76 8.64
C LEU A 39 -2.02 7.52 8.09
N SER A 40 -1.00 8.02 8.78
CA SER A 40 0.40 7.84 8.38
C SER A 40 0.81 6.36 8.39
N ILE A 41 0.35 5.59 9.39
CA ILE A 41 0.56 4.13 9.46
C ILE A 41 -0.10 3.42 8.26
N ILE A 42 -1.35 3.77 7.94
CA ILE A 42 -2.05 3.22 6.77
C ILE A 42 -1.30 3.58 5.48
N GLY A 43 -0.78 4.80 5.38
CA GLY A 43 0.09 5.24 4.29
C GLY A 43 1.37 4.40 4.19
N GLY A 44 2.02 4.08 5.30
CA GLY A 44 3.19 3.20 5.35
C GLY A 44 2.89 1.78 4.87
N ILE A 45 1.74 1.20 5.26
CA ILE A 45 1.29 -0.11 4.78
C ILE A 45 1.02 -0.06 3.27
N ALA A 46 0.40 1.02 2.78
CA ALA A 46 0.17 1.22 1.34
C ALA A 46 1.51 1.36 0.57
N LEU A 47 2.49 2.06 1.13
CA LEU A 47 3.83 2.20 0.57
C LEU A 47 4.53 0.84 0.43
N TYR A 48 4.51 0.03 1.50
CA TYR A 48 5.07 -1.32 1.49
C TYR A 48 4.40 -2.19 0.41
N ASN A 49 3.07 -2.13 0.31
CA ASN A 49 2.32 -2.84 -0.74
C ASN A 49 2.70 -2.36 -2.14
N SER A 50 2.94 -1.07 -2.35
CA SER A 50 3.38 -0.53 -3.63
C SER A 50 4.78 -1.01 -4.04
N ILE A 51 5.73 -1.00 -3.09
CA ILE A 51 7.14 -1.37 -3.36
C ILE A 51 7.28 -2.88 -3.58
N SER A 52 6.71 -3.69 -2.68
CA SER A 52 6.76 -5.15 -2.80
C SER A 52 5.86 -5.67 -3.94
N GLY A 53 4.76 -4.96 -4.21
CA GLY A 53 3.64 -5.41 -5.02
C GLY A 53 3.07 -6.76 -4.59
N ASN A 54 3.23 -7.07 -3.30
CA ASN A 54 2.63 -8.21 -2.63
C ASN A 54 1.57 -7.69 -1.66
N CYS A 55 0.32 -7.65 -2.10
CA CYS A 55 -0.77 -7.40 -1.17
C CYS A 55 -1.12 -8.68 -0.43
N VAL A 56 -0.86 -8.73 0.88
CA VAL A 56 -1.12 -9.91 1.72
C VAL A 56 -2.58 -10.34 1.66
N ILE A 57 -3.51 -9.37 1.59
CA ILE A 57 -4.94 -9.63 1.45
C ILE A 57 -5.21 -10.42 0.16
N TYR A 58 -4.72 -9.94 -0.99
CA TYR A 58 -4.87 -10.66 -2.25
C TYR A 58 -4.25 -12.05 -2.20
N ARG A 59 -3.12 -12.21 -1.50
CA ARG A 59 -2.48 -13.52 -1.32
C ARG A 59 -3.34 -14.48 -0.49
N ILE A 60 -4.00 -14.00 0.57
CA ILE A 60 -4.92 -14.80 1.40
C ILE A 60 -6.13 -15.24 0.57
N PHE A 61 -6.67 -14.34 -0.27
CA PHE A 61 -7.81 -14.63 -1.13
C PHE A 61 -7.45 -15.31 -2.47
N GLY A 62 -6.16 -15.60 -2.73
CA GLY A 62 -5.72 -16.21 -3.99
C GLY A 62 -5.87 -15.31 -5.23
N VAL A 63 -6.07 -14.01 -5.05
CA VAL A 63 -6.26 -13.03 -6.13
C VAL A 63 -4.91 -12.61 -6.71
N ASN A 64 -4.84 -12.55 -8.04
CA ASN A 64 -3.68 -12.02 -8.76
C ASN A 64 -4.16 -11.15 -9.92
N THR A 65 -4.07 -9.83 -9.73
CA THR A 65 -4.51 -8.85 -10.73
C THR A 65 -3.50 -8.66 -11.84
N CYS A 66 -2.24 -9.12 -11.70
CA CYS A 66 -1.28 -9.13 -12.80
C CYS A 66 -1.74 -10.03 -13.96
N LYS A 67 -2.58 -11.03 -13.68
CA LYS A 67 -3.12 -11.94 -14.69
C LYS A 67 -4.34 -11.38 -15.40
N VAL A 68 -4.95 -10.34 -14.84
CA VAL A 68 -6.10 -9.65 -15.41
C VAL A 68 -5.54 -8.53 -16.29
N LYS A 69 -5.51 -8.76 -17.60
CA LYS A 69 -5.11 -7.75 -18.60
C LYS A 69 -6.26 -6.81 -18.90
#